data_AF-A0A356QVF2-F1
#
_entry.id   AF-A0A356QVF2-F1
#
_cell.length_a   1.000
_cell.length_b   1.000
_cell.length_c   1.000
_cell.angle_alpha   90.00
_cell.angle_beta   90.00
_cell.angle_gamma   90.00
#
_symmetry.space_group_name_H-M   'P 1'
#
loop_
_entity.id
_entity.type
_entity.pdbx_description
1 polymer ?
#
loop_
_entity_poly.entity_id
_entity_poly.type
_entity_poly.pdbx_seq_one_letter_code
_entity_poly.pdbx_strand_id
1 'polypeptide(L)'
;MPRDRYRGYQKLIERTQDRRYLISREAAYRLTQRLEEFAAFKADARVILVLRRHDRWIASHYRRYLKNGGSMEFERYADLDSPAPLFWGEQKMRFMSMIEAIESRFGSDPLVLFHEDLKTDPFALIDQICAFTGAHYQREQIDLSVVHSSWSDDQLKVTRQVGKRLFAEVPEAAQHPGFHRVQRRLRLWTCYGILGAAKLVPKALLDPHPLIQPDSLERIRNHFEEDWDACHQYAQAHNPAPTSLKG
;
A
#
# COMPACT_ATOMS: atom_id res chain seq x y z
N MET A 1 -4.03 1.52 16.81
CA MET A 1 -3.67 2.93 16.59
C MET A 1 -3.90 3.31 15.14
N PRO A 2 -4.86 4.22 14.86
CA PRO A 2 -5.14 4.68 13.50
C PRO A 2 -3.99 5.54 12.93
N ARG A 3 -3.93 5.61 11.59
CA ARG A 3 -2.82 6.19 10.82
C ARG A 3 -2.49 7.65 11.16
N ASP A 4 -3.49 8.41 11.60
CA ASP A 4 -3.39 9.82 11.99
C ASP A 4 -2.59 10.04 13.29
N ARG A 5 -2.60 9.05 14.20
CA ARG A 5 -1.85 9.09 15.47
C ARG A 5 -0.43 8.51 15.38
N TYR A 6 -0.04 8.02 14.19
CA TYR A 6 1.25 7.37 13.97
C TYR A 6 2.45 8.21 14.44
N ARG A 7 2.50 9.52 14.17
CA ARG A 7 3.70 10.34 14.49
C ARG A 7 4.06 10.42 15.98
N GLY A 8 3.14 10.04 16.88
CA GLY A 8 3.36 10.03 18.32
C GLY A 8 3.20 8.65 18.94
N TYR A 9 3.30 7.57 18.15
CA TYR A 9 3.00 6.23 18.64
C TYR A 9 3.85 5.85 19.86
N GLN A 10 5.15 6.18 19.85
CA GLN A 10 6.08 5.89 20.95
C GLN A 10 5.61 6.54 22.26
N LYS A 11 5.41 7.87 22.24
CA LYS A 11 4.91 8.64 23.39
C LYS A 11 3.53 8.18 23.86
N LEU A 12 2.68 7.71 22.93
CA LEU A 12 1.36 7.22 23.29
C LEU A 12 1.47 5.89 24.03
N ILE A 13 2.26 4.95 23.51
CA ILE A 13 2.53 3.64 24.13
C ILE A 13 3.15 3.79 25.52
N GLU A 14 4.11 4.71 25.69
CA GLU A 14 4.75 4.99 26.98
C GLU A 14 3.78 5.56 28.02
N ARG A 15 2.70 6.23 27.59
CA ARG A 15 1.72 6.86 28.47
C ARG A 15 0.52 5.98 28.79
N THR A 16 0.28 4.94 27.99
CA THR A 16 -0.84 4.02 28.16
C THR A 16 -0.37 2.74 28.87
N GLN A 17 -1.27 2.11 29.61
CA GLN A 17 -0.98 0.87 30.35
C GLN A 17 -1.50 -0.39 29.61
N ASP A 18 -1.85 -0.27 28.33
CA ASP A 18 -2.34 -1.39 27.55
C ASP A 18 -1.22 -2.42 27.33
N ARG A 19 -1.60 -3.71 27.34
CA ARG A 19 -0.64 -4.82 27.17
C ARG A 19 -0.23 -5.03 25.72
N ARG A 20 -1.05 -4.59 24.76
CA ARG A 20 -0.86 -4.83 23.32
C ARG A 20 -1.27 -3.60 22.52
N TYR A 21 -0.47 -3.28 21.49
CA TYR A 21 -0.73 -2.17 20.59
C TYR A 21 -0.67 -2.65 19.15
N LEU A 22 -1.73 -2.41 18.39
CA LEU A 22 -1.70 -2.56 16.94
C LEU A 22 -1.37 -1.22 16.29
N ILE A 23 -0.31 -1.16 15.49
CA ILE A 23 0.11 0.06 14.79
C ILE A 23 0.05 -0.20 13.30
N SER A 24 -0.79 0.54 12.58
CA SER A 24 -0.96 0.38 11.14
C SER A 24 -0.29 1.52 10.37
N ARG A 25 0.58 1.17 9.42
CA ARG A 25 1.18 2.13 8.51
C ARG A 25 1.53 1.49 7.18
N GLU A 26 1.25 2.21 6.10
CA GLU A 26 1.74 1.84 4.77
C GLU A 26 3.25 2.06 4.66
N ALA A 27 3.95 1.03 4.19
CA ALA A 27 5.40 0.97 4.12
C ALA A 27 5.93 1.27 2.70
N ALA A 28 5.49 0.54 1.67
CA ALA A 28 5.94 0.70 0.27
C ALA A 28 7.47 0.95 0.18
N TYR A 29 7.92 1.99 -0.52
CA TYR A 29 9.34 2.38 -0.64
C TYR A 29 10.07 2.66 0.67
N ARG A 30 9.34 2.82 1.78
CA ARG A 30 9.90 3.13 3.09
C ARG A 30 9.98 1.91 3.99
N LEU A 31 9.72 0.70 3.48
CA LEU A 31 9.70 -0.51 4.29
C LEU A 31 10.96 -0.64 5.14
N THR A 32 12.15 -0.66 4.54
CA THR A 32 13.43 -0.77 5.27
C THR A 32 13.56 0.26 6.38
N GLN A 33 13.33 1.55 6.08
CA GLN A 33 13.37 2.63 7.06
C GLN A 33 12.35 2.41 8.19
N ARG A 34 11.16 1.89 7.89
CA ARG A 34 10.12 1.62 8.90
C ARG A 34 10.50 0.44 9.79
N LEU A 35 11.08 -0.62 9.21
CA LEU A 35 11.58 -1.76 9.97
C LEU A 35 12.71 -1.33 10.92
N GLU A 36 13.60 -0.44 10.48
CA GLU A 36 14.62 0.19 11.35
C GLU A 36 14.02 1.00 12.48
N GLU A 37 13.09 1.90 12.16
CA GLU A 37 12.42 2.74 13.16
C GLU A 37 11.70 1.90 14.23
N PHE A 38 11.01 0.84 13.82
CA PHE A 38 10.28 -0.02 14.74
C PHE A 38 11.19 -0.94 15.54
N ALA A 39 12.20 -1.56 14.91
CA ALA A 39 13.13 -2.44 15.61
C ALA A 39 13.94 -1.68 16.67
N ALA A 40 14.31 -0.41 16.39
CA ALA A 40 14.97 0.45 17.35
C ALA A 40 14.09 0.79 18.57
N PHE A 41 12.77 0.85 18.39
CA PHE A 41 11.83 1.12 19.48
C PHE A 41 11.41 -0.15 20.24
N LYS A 42 11.14 -1.24 19.52
CA LYS A 42 10.60 -2.50 20.06
C LYS A 42 11.05 -3.67 19.17
N ALA A 43 12.23 -4.22 19.47
CA ALA A 43 12.86 -5.28 18.68
C ALA A 43 12.07 -6.61 18.67
N ASP A 44 11.23 -6.85 19.69
CA ASP A 44 10.35 -8.00 19.83
C ASP A 44 8.92 -7.73 19.31
N ALA A 45 8.73 -6.66 18.52
CA ALA A 45 7.45 -6.40 17.87
C ALA A 45 7.12 -7.50 16.85
N ARG A 46 5.84 -7.87 16.79
CA ARG A 46 5.33 -8.82 15.80
C ARG A 46 4.74 -8.05 14.61
N VAL A 47 5.04 -8.51 13.40
CA VAL A 47 4.67 -7.80 12.17
C VAL A 47 3.51 -8.52 11.48
N ILE A 48 2.55 -7.73 11.00
CA ILE A 48 1.48 -8.19 10.10
C ILE A 48 1.71 -7.51 8.75
N LEU A 49 1.92 -8.30 7.71
CA LEU A 49 2.12 -7.84 6.34
C LEU A 49 0.90 -8.19 5.49
N VAL A 50 0.21 -7.17 4.96
CA VAL A 50 -0.93 -7.37 4.05
C VAL A 50 -0.46 -7.12 2.63
N LEU A 51 -0.45 -8.17 1.83
CA LEU A 51 -0.06 -8.16 0.42
C LEU A 51 -1.30 -8.06 -0.47
N ARG A 52 -1.10 -7.52 -1.67
CA ARG A 52 -2.10 -7.51 -2.74
C ARG A 52 -1.35 -7.90 -4.00
N ARG A 53 -1.92 -8.76 -4.84
CA ARG A 53 -1.20 -9.31 -6.00
C ARG A 53 -0.53 -8.21 -6.82
N HIS A 54 0.70 -8.47 -7.27
CA HIS A 54 1.63 -7.49 -7.87
C HIS A 54 0.97 -6.54 -8.87
N ASP A 55 0.28 -7.08 -9.88
CA ASP A 55 -0.46 -6.34 -10.91
C ASP A 55 -1.50 -5.37 -10.32
N ARG A 56 -2.28 -5.85 -9.34
CA ARG A 56 -3.34 -5.05 -8.70
C ARG A 56 -2.77 -4.03 -7.73
N TRP A 57 -1.71 -4.36 -7.02
CA TRP A 57 -1.02 -3.48 -6.10
C TRP A 57 -0.36 -2.31 -6.83
N ILE A 58 0.43 -2.59 -7.87
CA ILE A 58 1.12 -1.54 -8.63
C ILE A 58 0.12 -0.64 -9.37
N ALA A 59 -0.98 -1.20 -9.89
CA ALA A 59 -2.04 -0.42 -10.51
C ALA A 59 -2.72 0.53 -9.50
N SER A 60 -2.93 0.08 -8.26
CA SER A 60 -3.45 0.92 -7.18
C SER A 60 -2.46 2.01 -6.79
N HIS A 61 -1.17 1.67 -6.77
CA HIS A 61 -0.10 2.62 -6.47
C HIS A 61 0.07 3.68 -7.57
N TYR A 62 -0.04 3.29 -8.84
CA TYR A 62 -0.01 4.18 -10.00
C TYR A 62 -1.19 5.18 -9.99
N ARG A 63 -2.42 4.70 -9.77
CA ARG A 63 -3.59 5.60 -9.65
C ARG A 63 -3.42 6.64 -8.54
N ARG A 64 -2.79 6.25 -7.43
CA ARG A 64 -2.45 7.18 -6.34
C ARG A 64 -1.36 8.17 -6.73
N TYR A 65 -0.34 7.72 -7.47
CA TYR A 65 0.69 8.59 -8.02
C TYR A 65 0.06 9.68 -8.90
N LEU A 66 -0.82 9.32 -9.83
CA LEU A 66 -1.55 10.27 -10.68
C LEU A 66 -2.43 11.22 -9.87
N LYS A 67 -3.21 10.69 -8.91
CA LYS A 67 -4.04 11.48 -7.98
C LYS A 67 -3.23 12.56 -7.24
N ASN A 68 -1.96 12.30 -6.98
CA ASN A 68 -1.05 13.21 -6.28
C ASN A 68 -0.21 14.08 -7.24
N GLY A 69 -0.64 14.20 -8.50
CA GLY A 69 -0.01 15.05 -9.52
C GLY A 69 1.17 14.40 -10.21
N GLY A 70 1.24 13.07 -10.22
CA GLY A 70 2.11 12.30 -11.10
C GLY A 70 1.60 12.35 -12.54
N SER A 71 2.52 12.21 -13.51
CA SER A 71 2.19 12.38 -14.93
C SER A 71 2.84 11.36 -15.87
N MET A 72 3.68 10.47 -15.33
CA MET A 72 4.36 9.43 -16.10
C MET A 72 3.37 8.37 -16.64
N GLU A 73 3.67 7.79 -17.79
CA GLU A 73 2.98 6.59 -18.30
C GLU A 73 3.25 5.36 -17.41
N PHE A 74 2.36 4.37 -17.46
CA PHE A 74 2.43 3.23 -16.54
C PHE A 74 3.71 2.41 -16.75
N GLU A 75 4.11 2.19 -17.99
CA GLU A 75 5.26 1.36 -18.38
C GLU A 75 6.58 1.95 -17.89
N ARG A 76 6.69 3.28 -17.85
CA ARG A 76 7.87 3.97 -17.29
C ARG A 76 7.81 4.06 -15.76
N TYR A 77 6.61 4.01 -15.20
CA TYR A 77 6.39 4.05 -13.75
C TYR A 77 6.70 2.71 -13.09
N ALA A 78 6.32 1.61 -13.74
CA ALA A 78 6.57 0.23 -13.36
C ALA A 78 7.42 -0.44 -14.44
N ASP A 79 8.72 -0.14 -14.38
CA ASP A 79 9.69 -0.51 -15.41
C ASP A 79 10.52 -1.70 -14.90
N LEU A 80 10.20 -2.89 -15.39
CA LEU A 80 10.86 -4.14 -15.01
C LEU A 80 12.15 -4.39 -15.82
N ASP A 81 12.33 -3.68 -16.93
CA ASP A 81 13.41 -3.92 -17.89
C ASP A 81 14.62 -3.02 -17.65
N SER A 82 14.38 -1.83 -17.09
CA SER A 82 15.44 -0.89 -16.79
C SER A 82 16.29 -1.36 -15.60
N PRO A 83 17.63 -1.35 -15.71
CA PRO A 83 18.51 -1.60 -14.57
C PRO A 83 18.47 -0.46 -13.55
N ALA A 84 17.94 0.72 -13.91
CA ALA A 84 17.83 1.89 -13.04
C ALA A 84 16.43 2.54 -13.20
N PRO A 85 15.36 1.88 -12.72
CA PRO A 85 14.00 2.36 -12.89
C PRO A 85 13.76 3.60 -12.03
N LEU A 86 13.05 4.58 -12.59
CA LEU A 86 12.80 5.87 -11.94
C LEU A 86 11.92 5.76 -10.70
N PHE A 87 10.99 4.79 -10.68
CA PHE A 87 10.05 4.58 -9.57
C PHE A 87 10.08 3.14 -9.09
N TRP A 88 9.41 2.25 -9.82
CA TRP A 88 9.31 0.84 -9.48
C TRP A 88 10.07 0.00 -10.49
N GLY A 89 10.92 -0.85 -9.93
CA GLY A 89 11.63 -1.89 -10.65
C GLY A 89 11.37 -3.24 -10.02
N GLU A 90 11.83 -4.28 -10.71
CA GLU A 90 11.67 -5.67 -10.34
C GLU A 90 11.97 -5.93 -8.85
N GLN A 91 13.16 -5.54 -8.39
CA GLN A 91 13.63 -5.84 -7.03
C GLN A 91 12.76 -5.21 -5.95
N LYS A 92 12.21 -4.02 -6.21
CA LYS A 92 11.37 -3.29 -5.25
C LYS A 92 9.94 -3.81 -5.22
N MET A 93 9.55 -4.59 -6.22
CA MET A 93 8.20 -5.13 -6.35
C MET A 93 8.08 -6.54 -5.78
N ARG A 94 9.18 -7.28 -5.61
CA ARG A 94 9.18 -8.61 -4.97
C ARG A 94 8.72 -8.56 -3.52
N PHE A 95 7.69 -9.35 -3.20
CA PHE A 95 7.14 -9.41 -1.84
C PHE A 95 7.91 -10.39 -0.94
N MET A 96 8.50 -11.46 -1.48
CA MET A 96 9.30 -12.38 -0.66
C MET A 96 10.49 -11.65 -0.02
N SER A 97 11.18 -10.78 -0.76
CA SER A 97 12.26 -9.96 -0.20
C SER A 97 11.77 -9.02 0.91
N MET A 98 10.48 -8.64 0.92
CA MET A 98 9.89 -7.87 2.03
C MET A 98 9.68 -8.74 3.27
N ILE A 99 9.27 -10.00 3.09
CA ILE A 99 9.09 -10.98 4.18
C ILE A 99 10.46 -11.26 4.83
N GLU A 100 11.48 -11.58 4.03
CA GLU A 100 12.84 -11.85 4.51
C GLU A 100 13.44 -10.65 5.27
N ALA A 101 13.19 -9.42 4.78
CA ALA A 101 13.62 -8.21 5.45
C ALA A 101 12.96 -8.01 6.83
N ILE A 102 11.73 -8.49 7.00
CA ILE A 102 11.03 -8.47 8.29
C ILE A 102 11.62 -9.53 9.23
N GLU A 103 11.74 -10.78 8.77
CA GLU A 103 12.26 -11.91 9.56
C GLU A 103 13.66 -11.63 10.10
N SER A 104 14.56 -11.18 9.22
CA SER A 104 15.94 -10.84 9.57
C SER A 104 16.05 -9.74 10.62
N ARG A 105 14.99 -8.94 10.82
CA ARG A 105 15.00 -7.81 11.76
C ARG A 105 14.32 -8.09 13.08
N PHE A 106 13.21 -8.81 13.09
CA PHE A 106 12.39 -9.03 14.30
C PHE A 106 12.56 -10.43 14.90
N GLY A 107 13.28 -11.34 14.23
CA GLY A 107 13.52 -12.70 14.73
C GLY A 107 12.25 -13.53 14.93
N SER A 108 11.16 -13.14 14.25
CA SER A 108 9.88 -13.83 14.26
C SER A 108 9.21 -13.73 12.91
N ASP A 109 8.48 -14.77 12.55
CA ASP A 109 7.75 -14.87 11.29
C ASP A 109 6.62 -13.83 11.27
N PRO A 110 6.54 -12.96 10.24
CA PRO A 110 5.37 -12.11 10.05
C PRO A 110 4.10 -12.91 9.77
N LEU A 111 2.97 -12.39 10.22
CA LEU A 111 1.67 -12.81 9.68
C LEU A 111 1.52 -12.24 8.26
N VAL A 112 1.44 -13.10 7.25
CA VAL A 112 1.28 -12.69 5.85
C VAL A 112 -0.17 -12.89 5.42
N LEU A 113 -0.87 -11.81 5.10
CA LEU A 113 -2.29 -11.81 4.71
C LEU A 113 -2.45 -11.31 3.28
N PHE A 114 -3.50 -11.77 2.59
CA PHE A 114 -3.80 -11.36 1.22
C PHE A 114 -5.04 -10.49 1.17
N HIS A 115 -4.94 -9.35 0.51
CA HIS A 115 -6.02 -8.38 0.37
C HIS A 115 -7.21 -8.97 -0.42
N GLU A 116 -6.95 -9.93 -1.31
CA GLU A 116 -7.98 -10.68 -2.03
C GLU A 116 -8.95 -11.38 -1.06
N ASP A 117 -8.45 -11.88 0.06
CA ASP A 117 -9.25 -12.63 1.05
C ASP A 117 -10.25 -11.74 1.78
N LEU A 118 -9.97 -10.44 1.93
CA LEU A 118 -10.95 -9.47 2.46
C LEU A 118 -12.24 -9.42 1.64
N LYS A 119 -12.20 -9.81 0.36
CA LYS A 119 -13.38 -9.82 -0.52
C LYS A 119 -14.08 -11.16 -0.55
N THR A 120 -13.35 -12.25 -0.42
CA THR A 120 -13.87 -13.61 -0.56
C THR A 120 -14.31 -14.19 0.78
N ASP A 121 -13.50 -14.02 1.83
CA ASP A 121 -13.79 -14.46 3.19
C ASP A 121 -13.13 -13.52 4.23
N PRO A 122 -13.72 -12.34 4.49
CA PRO A 122 -13.16 -11.36 5.43
C PRO A 122 -13.06 -11.90 6.85
N PHE A 123 -13.95 -12.82 7.26
CA PHE A 123 -13.94 -13.36 8.62
C PHE A 123 -12.81 -14.36 8.84
N ALA A 124 -12.46 -15.19 7.86
CA ALA A 124 -11.27 -16.03 7.95
C ALA A 124 -9.98 -15.21 8.16
N LEU A 125 -9.86 -14.07 7.47
CA LEU A 125 -8.72 -13.16 7.65
C LEU A 125 -8.72 -12.52 9.05
N ILE A 126 -9.88 -12.10 9.56
CA ILE A 126 -9.99 -11.56 10.92
C ILE A 126 -9.63 -12.65 11.95
N ASP A 127 -10.07 -13.90 11.73
CA ASP A 127 -9.76 -15.03 12.60
C ASP A 127 -8.25 -15.30 12.65
N GLN A 128 -7.53 -15.16 11.53
CA GLN A 128 -6.06 -15.24 11.50
C GLN A 128 -5.38 -14.10 12.27
N ILE A 129 -5.87 -12.87 12.14
CA ILE A 129 -5.38 -11.73 12.93
C ILE A 129 -5.59 -12.00 14.42
N CYS A 130 -6.76 -12.53 14.80
CA CYS A 130 -7.07 -12.89 16.18
C CYS A 130 -6.17 -14.00 16.71
N ALA A 131 -5.96 -15.08 15.96
CA ALA A 131 -5.04 -16.16 16.32
C ALA A 131 -3.61 -15.64 16.50
N PHE A 132 -3.16 -14.76 15.61
CA PHE A 132 -1.83 -14.16 15.71
C PHE A 132 -1.69 -13.21 16.90
N THR A 133 -2.65 -12.31 17.10
CA THR A 133 -2.57 -11.26 18.13
C THR A 133 -3.08 -11.69 19.50
N GLY A 134 -3.76 -12.83 19.59
CA GLY A 134 -4.52 -13.29 20.75
C GLY A 134 -5.70 -12.38 21.11
N ALA A 135 -6.25 -11.66 20.13
CA ALA A 135 -7.40 -10.79 20.30
C ALA A 135 -8.72 -11.54 20.02
N HIS A 136 -9.83 -10.96 20.45
CA HIS A 136 -11.17 -11.47 20.17
C HIS A 136 -12.03 -10.36 19.55
N TYR A 137 -13.02 -10.75 18.77
CA TYR A 137 -13.98 -9.84 18.16
C TYR A 137 -15.37 -10.48 18.15
N GLN A 138 -16.41 -9.65 18.05
CA GLN A 138 -17.78 -10.08 17.82
C GLN A 138 -18.09 -9.82 16.35
N ARG A 139 -18.53 -10.84 15.60
CA ARG A 139 -18.73 -10.75 14.16
C ARG A 139 -19.76 -9.67 13.80
N GLU A 140 -20.77 -9.48 14.64
CA GLU A 140 -21.87 -8.53 14.47
C GLU A 140 -21.42 -7.06 14.62
N GLN A 141 -20.26 -6.83 15.25
CA GLN A 141 -19.69 -5.50 15.44
C GLN A 141 -18.75 -5.07 14.30
N ILE A 142 -18.50 -5.96 13.33
CA ILE A 142 -17.60 -5.68 12.21
C ILE A 142 -18.40 -5.13 11.03
N ASP A 143 -18.16 -3.86 10.70
CA ASP A 143 -18.65 -3.25 9.47
C ASP A 143 -17.69 -3.55 8.30
N LEU A 144 -18.21 -4.24 7.29
CA LEU A 144 -17.51 -4.60 6.06
C LEU A 144 -17.82 -3.64 4.90
N SER A 145 -18.54 -2.55 5.17
CA SER A 145 -18.91 -1.56 4.16
C SER A 145 -17.69 -0.88 3.52
N VAL A 146 -17.78 -0.64 2.21
CA VAL A 146 -16.71 0.05 1.48
C VAL A 146 -16.81 1.55 1.70
N VAL A 147 -15.88 2.10 2.49
CA VAL A 147 -15.89 3.52 2.88
C VAL A 147 -15.43 4.47 1.76
N HIS A 148 -14.59 4.01 0.83
CA HIS A 148 -13.99 4.87 -0.21
C HIS A 148 -13.95 4.23 -1.59
N SER A 149 -14.75 4.75 -2.51
CA SER A 149 -14.61 4.44 -3.94
C SER A 149 -13.33 5.05 -4.51
N SER A 150 -12.67 4.32 -5.40
CA SER A 150 -11.56 4.88 -6.18
C SER A 150 -12.07 5.94 -7.17
N TRP A 151 -11.19 6.86 -7.55
CA TRP A 151 -11.46 7.81 -8.63
C TRP A 151 -11.56 7.06 -9.96
N SER A 152 -12.37 7.58 -10.88
CA SER A 152 -12.51 6.99 -12.22
C SER A 152 -11.22 7.15 -13.02
N ASP A 153 -10.95 6.18 -13.90
CA ASP A 153 -9.77 6.21 -14.78
C ASP A 153 -9.83 7.44 -15.72
N ASP A 154 -11.02 7.87 -16.14
CA ASP A 154 -11.24 9.10 -16.92
C ASP A 154 -10.71 10.35 -16.21
N GLN A 155 -11.03 10.52 -14.93
CA GLN A 155 -10.53 11.66 -14.15
C GLN A 155 -9.00 11.62 -13.98
N LEU A 156 -8.43 10.42 -13.87
CA LEU A 156 -7.00 10.23 -13.72
C LEU A 156 -6.24 10.52 -15.03
N LYS A 157 -6.82 10.21 -16.20
CA LYS A 157 -6.26 10.59 -17.51
C LYS A 157 -6.14 12.12 -17.64
N VAL A 158 -7.20 12.85 -17.28
CA VAL A 158 -7.17 14.33 -17.27
C VAL A 158 -6.09 14.82 -16.30
N THR A 159 -6.04 14.25 -15.10
CA THR A 159 -5.05 14.63 -14.07
C THR A 159 -3.62 14.38 -14.54
N ARG A 160 -3.36 13.28 -15.25
CA ARG A 160 -2.06 12.97 -15.84
C ARG A 160 -1.65 14.04 -16.86
N GLN A 161 -2.55 14.39 -17.78
CA GLN A 161 -2.28 15.36 -18.84
C GLN A 161 -2.03 16.77 -18.30
N VAL A 162 -2.83 17.21 -17.33
CA VAL A 162 -2.63 18.51 -16.66
C VAL A 162 -1.38 18.47 -15.79
N GLY A 163 -1.18 17.37 -15.05
CA GLY A 163 -0.03 17.16 -14.18
C GLY A 163 1.30 17.27 -14.92
N LYS A 164 1.37 16.74 -16.15
CA LYS A 164 2.56 16.83 -17.02
C LYS A 164 3.03 18.28 -17.27
N ARG A 165 2.12 19.25 -17.21
CA ARG A 165 2.41 20.68 -17.41
C ARG A 165 2.67 21.44 -16.12
N LEU A 166 2.16 20.95 -14.98
CA LEU A 166 2.17 21.67 -13.71
C LEU A 166 3.17 21.13 -12.70
N PHE A 167 3.56 19.85 -12.82
CA PHE A 167 4.37 19.16 -11.83
C PHE A 167 5.50 18.37 -12.49
N ALA A 168 6.61 18.22 -11.78
CA ALA A 168 7.64 17.26 -12.16
C ALA A 168 7.13 15.82 -12.04
N GLU A 169 7.52 14.97 -12.99
CA GLU A 169 7.15 13.55 -13.03
C GLU A 169 7.62 12.82 -11.76
N VAL A 170 8.84 13.13 -11.32
CA VAL A 170 9.41 12.67 -10.06
C VAL A 170 9.36 13.82 -9.06
N PRO A 171 8.60 13.73 -7.95
CA PRO A 171 8.59 14.76 -6.93
C PRO A 171 9.98 14.91 -6.30
N GLU A 172 10.57 16.10 -6.42
CA GLU A 172 11.84 16.40 -5.77
C GLU A 172 11.67 16.50 -4.25
N ALA A 173 12.72 16.10 -3.52
CA ALA A 173 12.79 16.33 -2.09
C ALA A 173 13.07 17.83 -1.84
N ALA A 174 12.16 18.51 -1.16
CA ALA A 174 12.37 19.90 -0.80
C ALA A 174 13.48 20.03 0.27
N GLN A 175 14.32 21.06 0.13
CA GLN A 175 15.50 21.29 0.98
C GLN A 175 15.14 21.57 2.45
N HIS A 176 13.95 22.12 2.73
CA HIS A 176 13.51 22.49 4.07
C HIS A 176 12.21 21.79 4.51
N PRO A 177 12.18 21.11 5.69
CA PRO A 177 11.02 20.32 6.13
C PRO A 177 9.71 21.10 6.34
N GLY A 178 9.78 22.37 6.77
CA GLY A 178 8.61 23.22 6.99
C GLY A 178 7.97 23.67 5.69
N PHE A 179 8.78 24.24 4.79
CA PHE A 179 8.37 24.65 3.45
C PHE A 179 7.81 23.47 2.65
N HIS A 180 8.44 22.30 2.75
CA HIS A 180 7.98 21.06 2.14
C HIS A 180 6.53 20.71 2.53
N ARG A 181 6.14 20.90 3.79
CA ARG A 181 4.76 20.59 4.24
C ARG A 181 3.73 21.49 3.59
N VAL A 182 4.03 22.79 3.49
CA VAL A 182 3.13 23.78 2.87
C VAL A 182 3.03 23.51 1.36
N GLN A 183 4.17 23.39 0.68
CA GLN A 183 4.23 23.09 -0.75
C GLN A 183 3.48 21.79 -1.09
N ARG A 184 3.68 20.74 -0.29
CA ARG A 184 2.95 19.48 -0.45
C ARG A 184 1.44 19.65 -0.26
N ARG A 185 1.01 20.48 0.70
CA ARG A 185 -0.42 20.72 0.95
C ARG A 185 -1.06 21.50 -0.20
N LEU A 186 -0.40 22.56 -0.66
CA LEU A 186 -0.83 23.34 -1.83
C LEU A 186 -0.92 22.46 -3.07
N ARG A 187 0.12 21.66 -3.36
CA ARG A 187 0.10 20.70 -4.48
C ARG A 187 -1.10 19.75 -4.39
N LEU A 188 -1.35 19.18 -3.20
CA LEU A 188 -2.49 18.28 -3.03
C LEU A 188 -3.81 19.00 -3.28
N TRP A 189 -4.01 20.21 -2.75
CA TRP A 189 -5.20 21.01 -3.02
C TRP A 189 -5.40 21.27 -4.50
N THR A 190 -4.35 21.65 -5.22
CA THR A 190 -4.39 21.80 -6.67
C THR A 190 -4.79 20.49 -7.37
N CYS A 191 -4.19 19.36 -6.99
CA CYS A 191 -4.52 18.06 -7.58
C CYS A 191 -6.00 17.67 -7.34
N TYR A 192 -6.53 17.89 -6.14
CA TYR A 192 -7.94 17.62 -5.84
C TYR A 192 -8.89 18.58 -6.57
N GLY A 193 -8.49 19.85 -6.75
CA GLY A 193 -9.22 20.80 -7.59
C GLY A 193 -9.30 20.33 -9.05
N ILE A 194 -8.17 19.88 -9.61
CA ILE A 194 -8.09 19.31 -10.96
C ILE A 194 -8.99 18.06 -11.07
N LEU A 195 -8.91 17.14 -10.11
CA LEU A 195 -9.76 15.94 -10.09
C LEU A 195 -11.25 16.25 -10.01
N GLY A 196 -11.62 17.29 -9.27
CA GLY A 196 -12.99 17.79 -9.20
C GLY A 196 -13.46 18.32 -10.56
N ALA A 197 -12.67 19.20 -11.18
CA ALA A 197 -12.95 19.76 -12.50
C ALA A 197 -12.96 18.70 -13.61
N ALA A 198 -12.14 17.65 -13.50
CA ALA A 198 -12.06 16.58 -14.48
C ALA A 198 -13.39 15.84 -14.71
N LYS A 199 -14.32 15.88 -13.74
CA LYS A 199 -15.68 15.32 -13.91
C LYS A 199 -16.50 16.03 -14.97
N LEU A 200 -16.16 17.27 -15.29
CA LEU A 200 -16.87 18.11 -16.26
C LEU A 200 -16.34 17.92 -17.69
N VAL A 201 -15.25 17.19 -17.87
CA VAL A 201 -14.64 16.96 -19.19
C VAL A 201 -15.47 15.92 -19.95
N PRO A 202 -16.00 16.26 -21.15
CA PRO A 202 -16.74 15.31 -21.96
C PRO A 202 -15.88 14.12 -22.38
N LYS A 203 -16.46 12.90 -22.34
CA LYS A 203 -15.76 11.66 -22.74
C LYS A 203 -15.18 11.70 -24.15
N ALA A 204 -15.82 12.43 -25.07
CA ALA A 204 -15.34 12.59 -26.45
C ALA A 204 -13.97 13.31 -26.56
N LEU A 205 -13.56 14.05 -25.53
CA LEU A 205 -12.25 14.70 -25.46
C LEU A 205 -11.18 13.84 -24.76
N LEU A 206 -11.58 12.70 -24.20
CA LEU A 206 -10.67 11.81 -23.49
C LEU A 206 -10.07 10.79 -24.45
N ASP A 207 -8.82 10.42 -24.17
CA ASP A 207 -8.16 9.31 -24.83
C ASP A 207 -8.99 8.02 -24.62
N PRO A 208 -9.45 7.34 -25.69
CA PRO A 208 -10.24 6.12 -25.57
C PRO A 208 -9.43 4.95 -25.01
N HIS A 209 -8.09 4.96 -25.10
CA HIS A 209 -7.26 3.89 -24.58
C HIS A 209 -7.37 3.80 -23.05
N PRO A 210 -7.27 2.60 -22.45
CA PRO A 210 -7.35 2.46 -21.00
C PRO A 210 -6.20 3.21 -20.30
N LEU A 211 -6.43 3.66 -19.05
CA LEU A 211 -5.41 4.36 -18.28
C LEU A 211 -4.14 3.51 -18.04
N ILE A 212 -4.35 2.20 -17.92
CA ILE A 212 -3.31 1.19 -17.82
C ILE A 212 -3.68 0.11 -18.83
N GLN A 213 -2.76 -0.25 -19.72
CA GLN A 213 -3.02 -1.31 -20.69
C GLN A 213 -3.20 -2.66 -19.96
N PRO A 214 -4.21 -3.46 -20.31
CA PRO A 214 -4.41 -4.80 -19.74
C PRO A 214 -3.16 -5.67 -19.88
N ASP A 215 -2.52 -5.64 -21.04
CA ASP A 215 -1.31 -6.41 -21.34
C ASP A 215 -0.15 -6.03 -20.40
N SER A 216 -0.02 -4.75 -20.02
CA SER A 216 0.97 -4.30 -19.05
C SER A 216 0.73 -4.89 -17.66
N LEU A 217 -0.53 -5.06 -17.25
CA LEU A 217 -0.87 -5.71 -15.97
C LEU A 217 -0.69 -7.22 -16.03
N GLU A 218 -1.06 -7.85 -17.15
CA GLU A 218 -0.83 -9.27 -17.38
C GLU A 218 0.66 -9.62 -17.37
N ARG A 219 1.48 -8.80 -18.02
CA ARG A 219 2.94 -8.93 -17.99
C ARG A 219 3.49 -8.92 -16.56
N ILE A 220 3.05 -7.97 -15.73
CA ILE A 220 3.47 -7.89 -14.32
C ILE A 220 2.98 -9.11 -13.55
N ARG A 221 1.73 -9.54 -13.77
CA ARG A 221 1.18 -10.73 -13.13
C ARG A 221 2.05 -11.96 -13.43
N ASN A 222 2.34 -12.22 -14.70
CA ASN A 222 3.08 -13.40 -15.12
C ASN A 222 4.53 -13.33 -14.64
N HIS A 223 5.15 -12.15 -14.66
CA HIS A 223 6.52 -11.97 -14.19
C HIS A 223 6.71 -12.27 -12.69
N PHE A 224 5.71 -11.97 -11.86
CA PHE A 224 5.77 -12.20 -10.41
C PHE A 224 4.91 -13.39 -9.93
N GLU A 225 4.57 -14.31 -10.82
CA GLU A 225 3.77 -15.50 -10.47
C GLU A 225 4.48 -16.34 -9.42
N GLU A 226 5.75 -16.67 -9.64
CA GLU A 226 6.56 -17.46 -8.70
C GLU A 226 6.74 -16.77 -7.34
N ASP A 227 6.96 -15.44 -7.33
CA ASP A 227 7.08 -14.67 -6.09
C ASP A 227 5.76 -14.66 -5.29
N TRP A 228 4.64 -14.55 -6.01
CA TRP A 228 3.31 -14.59 -5.41
C TRP A 228 2.98 -15.96 -4.82
N ASP A 229 3.29 -17.03 -5.54
CA ASP A 229 3.11 -18.40 -5.06
C ASP A 229 4.00 -18.70 -3.86
N ALA A 230 5.24 -18.22 -3.86
CA ALA A 230 6.14 -18.31 -2.71
C ALA A 230 5.56 -17.61 -1.47
N CYS A 231 4.95 -16.42 -1.64
CA CYS A 231 4.27 -15.74 -0.52
C CYS A 231 3.10 -16.56 0.03
N HIS A 232 2.32 -17.23 -0.83
CA HIS A 232 1.23 -18.11 -0.41
C HIS A 232 1.75 -19.35 0.32
N GLN A 233 2.80 -19.99 -0.20
CA GLN A 233 3.45 -21.14 0.45
C GLN A 233 4.02 -20.76 1.81
N TYR A 234 4.66 -19.59 1.91
CA TYR A 234 5.13 -19.03 3.17
C TYR A 234 3.97 -18.85 4.17
N ALA A 235 2.91 -18.17 3.75
CA ALA A 235 1.74 -17.95 4.59
C ALA A 235 1.12 -19.29 5.07
N GLN A 236 1.05 -20.30 4.20
CA GLN A 236 0.54 -21.62 4.57
C GLN A 236 1.41 -22.35 5.60
N ALA A 237 2.74 -22.20 5.51
CA ALA A 237 3.68 -22.85 6.42
C ALA A 237 3.81 -22.13 7.77
N HIS A 238 3.71 -20.81 7.80
CA HIS A 238 4.08 -19.98 8.94
C HIS A 238 2.90 -19.27 9.63
N ASN A 239 1.79 -19.00 8.93
CA ASN A 239 0.67 -18.34 9.59
C ASN A 239 0.05 -19.26 10.65
N PRO A 240 -0.44 -18.69 11.77
CA PRO A 240 -1.15 -19.47 12.76
C PRO A 240 -2.44 -20.03 12.18
N ALA A 241 -2.71 -21.31 12.45
CA ALA A 241 -4.01 -21.89 12.17
C ALA A 241 -5.09 -21.12 12.95
N PRO A 242 -6.24 -20.78 12.32
CA PRO A 242 -7.37 -20.22 13.03
C PRO A 242 -7.72 -21.16 14.18
N THR A 243 -7.69 -20.67 15.41
CA THR A 243 -8.13 -21.46 16.54
C THR A 243 -9.61 -21.72 16.33
N SER A 244 -10.04 -22.98 16.24
CA SER A 244 -11.46 -23.30 16.24
C SER A 244 -12.04 -22.70 17.52
N LEU A 245 -12.78 -21.61 17.40
CA LEU A 245 -13.53 -21.02 18.50
C LEU A 245 -14.57 -22.07 18.90
N LYS A 246 -14.19 -22.92 19.87
CA LYS A 246 -15.15 -23.74 20.59
C LYS A 246 -15.96 -22.80 21.48
N GLY A 247 -17.23 -22.61 21.11
CA GLY A 247 -18.27 -22.03 21.96
C GLY A 247 -18.55 -20.57 21.68
#